data_AF-A0A165Q913-F1
#
_entry.id   AF-A0A165Q913-F1
#
_cell.length_a   1.000
_cell.length_b   1.000
_cell.length_c   1.000
_cell.angle_alpha   90.00
_cell.angle_beta   90.00
_cell.angle_gamma   90.00
#
_symmetry.space_group_name_H-M   'P 1'
#
loop_
_entity.id
_entity.type
_entity.pdbx_description
1 polymer ?
#
loop_
_entity_poly.entity_id
_entity_poly.type
_entity_poly.pdbx_seq_one_letter_code
_entity_poly.pdbx_strand_id
1 'polypeptide(L)'
;DVHPLTEGLRLVVMKRLQYDRQTREERVGPVLMGNISVAGPYDRQKPAADRLCEEIFQGKRKREREESFARVRPCLHSLFVQRQASLTEKVQKLRDEYKTLHGRWMVHCAKLDEVAKAAALEEAAATAGRTTRRSAAMGDAVRTDLEMEQIIASLGNDELTDANHLASKNAATIPDMISVTKGSIDYSYDDTNNVVEDLANFYTPNTCLEDWTEEEKEIFLEKYALYPKQFGII
;
A
#
# COMPACT_ATOMS: atom_id res chain seq x y z
N ASP A 1 36.47 -14.43 -25.58
CA ASP A 1 36.50 -15.17 -26.87
C ASP A 1 35.23 -14.89 -27.67
N VAL A 2 35.33 -13.96 -28.61
CA VAL A 2 34.19 -13.59 -29.50
C VAL A 2 34.12 -14.62 -30.60
N HIS A 3 32.99 -15.32 -30.72
CA HIS A 3 32.81 -16.38 -31.70
C HIS A 3 33.04 -15.86 -33.14
N PRO A 4 33.87 -16.53 -33.96
CA PRO A 4 34.20 -16.10 -35.33
C PRO A 4 32.99 -15.86 -36.24
N LEU A 5 31.91 -16.61 -35.98
CA LEU A 5 30.63 -16.46 -36.67
C LEU A 5 29.94 -15.13 -36.36
N THR A 6 30.03 -14.64 -35.13
CA THR A 6 29.43 -13.38 -34.70
C THR A 6 30.15 -12.20 -35.33
N GLU A 7 31.47 -12.26 -35.44
CA GLU A 7 32.28 -11.24 -36.10
C GLU A 7 32.06 -11.23 -37.62
N GLY A 8 31.94 -12.41 -38.24
CA GLY A 8 31.58 -12.54 -39.64
C GLY A 8 30.18 -11.99 -39.96
N LEU A 9 29.19 -12.28 -39.11
CA LEU A 9 27.84 -11.72 -39.22
C LEU A 9 27.86 -10.20 -39.04
N ARG A 10 28.59 -9.69 -38.04
CA ARG A 10 28.73 -8.24 -37.80
C ARG A 10 29.35 -7.53 -38.99
N LEU A 11 30.40 -8.08 -39.59
CA LEU A 11 31.04 -7.54 -40.79
C LEU A 11 30.09 -7.55 -42.01
N VAL A 12 29.32 -8.62 -42.21
CA VAL A 12 28.35 -8.71 -43.31
C VAL A 12 27.20 -7.73 -43.11
N VAL A 13 26.69 -7.58 -41.88
CA VAL A 13 25.65 -6.61 -41.53
C VAL A 13 26.16 -5.17 -41.70
N MET A 14 27.37 -4.86 -41.22
CA MET A 14 28.01 -3.55 -41.39
C MET A 14 28.27 -3.22 -42.86
N LYS A 15 28.74 -4.19 -43.66
CA LYS A 15 28.90 -4.03 -45.11
C LYS A 15 27.54 -3.85 -45.81
N ARG A 16 26.50 -4.57 -45.40
CA ARG A 16 25.14 -4.36 -45.93
C ARG A 16 24.59 -3.00 -45.56
N LEU A 17 24.82 -2.51 -44.34
CA LEU A 17 24.41 -1.17 -43.91
C LEU A 17 25.15 -0.06 -44.66
N GLN A 18 26.46 -0.23 -44.92
CA GLN A 18 27.27 0.72 -45.68
C GLN A 18 26.94 0.77 -47.17
N TYR A 19 26.47 -0.34 -47.74
CA TYR A 19 26.13 -0.46 -49.17
C TYR A 19 24.65 -0.81 -49.36
N ASP A 20 23.79 -0.38 -48.44
CA ASP A 20 22.36 -0.63 -48.53
C ASP A 20 21.83 0.17 -49.71
N ARG A 21 21.65 -0.51 -50.85
CA ARG A 21 21.12 0.10 -52.08
C ARG A 21 19.66 0.49 -51.94
N GLN A 22 19.01 -0.04 -50.91
CA GLN A 22 17.59 0.13 -50.65
C GLN A 22 17.40 1.18 -49.55
N THR A 23 16.64 2.23 -49.86
CA THR A 23 16.34 3.26 -48.86
C THR A 23 15.44 2.71 -47.76
N ARG A 24 15.36 3.40 -46.62
CA ARG A 24 14.45 3.01 -45.52
C ARG A 24 13.01 2.95 -46.03
N GLU A 25 12.63 3.91 -46.85
CA GLU A 25 11.32 4.05 -47.46
C GLU A 25 11.00 2.84 -48.35
N GLU A 26 11.97 2.37 -49.14
CA GLU A 26 11.80 1.19 -50.00
C GLU A 26 11.68 -0.11 -49.21
N ARG A 27 12.22 -0.20 -48.00
CA ARG A 27 12.04 -1.36 -47.11
C ARG A 27 10.70 -1.33 -46.40
N VAL A 28 10.27 -0.16 -45.94
CA VAL A 28 9.10 0.00 -45.07
C VAL A 28 7.81 0.13 -45.89
N GLY A 29 7.87 0.73 -47.09
CA GLY A 29 6.72 0.97 -47.96
C GLY A 29 5.89 -0.28 -48.28
N PRO A 30 6.50 -1.41 -48.71
CA PRO A 30 5.75 -2.64 -48.99
C PRO A 30 5.03 -3.19 -47.75
N VAL A 31 5.65 -3.08 -46.57
CA VAL A 31 5.06 -3.53 -45.29
C VAL A 31 3.89 -2.64 -44.89
N LEU A 32 4.04 -1.32 -45.01
CA LEU A 32 2.96 -0.37 -44.73
C LEU A 32 1.78 -0.57 -45.68
N MET A 33 2.03 -0.74 -46.98
CA MET A 33 0.97 -1.00 -47.97
C MET A 33 0.26 -2.33 -47.70
N GLY A 34 1.01 -3.37 -47.33
CA GLY A 34 0.44 -4.65 -46.88
C GLY A 34 -0.45 -4.48 -45.65
N ASN A 35 0.05 -3.78 -44.63
CA ASN A 35 -0.71 -3.51 -43.41
C ASN A 35 -1.96 -2.66 -43.67
N ILE A 36 -1.88 -1.65 -44.53
CA ILE A 36 -3.02 -0.82 -44.94
C ILE A 36 -4.05 -1.64 -45.73
N SER A 37 -3.62 -2.63 -46.51
CA SER A 37 -4.56 -3.51 -47.23
C SER A 37 -5.29 -4.49 -46.31
N VAL A 38 -4.64 -4.93 -45.23
CA VAL A 38 -5.22 -5.83 -44.22
C VAL A 38 -6.09 -5.06 -43.23
N ALA A 39 -5.63 -3.87 -42.81
CA ALA A 39 -6.40 -2.92 -42.05
C ALA A 39 -7.42 -2.28 -42.99
N GLY A 40 -8.57 -2.95 -43.18
CA GLY A 40 -9.69 -2.39 -43.92
C GLY A 40 -9.98 -0.94 -43.49
N PRO A 41 -10.64 -0.13 -44.35
CA PRO A 41 -10.80 1.30 -44.13
C PRO A 41 -11.25 1.56 -42.69
N TYR A 42 -10.40 2.26 -41.93
CA TYR A 42 -10.64 2.62 -40.54
C TYR A 42 -11.68 3.73 -40.49
N ASP A 43 -12.91 3.41 -40.89
CA ASP A 43 -14.05 4.30 -40.75
C ASP A 43 -14.55 4.17 -39.30
N ARG A 44 -13.72 4.62 -38.35
CA ARG A 44 -14.23 4.99 -37.02
C ARG A 44 -15.04 6.27 -37.21
N GLN A 45 -16.24 6.11 -37.76
CA GLN A 45 -17.29 7.09 -37.53
C GLN A 45 -17.37 7.24 -36.02
N LYS A 46 -17.03 8.41 -35.48
CA LYS A 46 -17.23 8.70 -34.05
C LYS A 46 -18.70 8.38 -33.79
N PRO A 47 -19.03 7.29 -33.07
CA PRO A 47 -20.42 6.98 -32.85
C PRO A 47 -21.00 8.16 -32.09
N ALA A 48 -22.06 8.76 -32.61
CA ALA A 48 -22.79 9.79 -31.88
C ALA A 48 -23.07 9.25 -30.47
N ALA A 49 -22.76 10.03 -29.44
CA ALA A 49 -22.84 9.58 -28.05
C ALA A 49 -24.20 8.93 -27.74
N ASP A 50 -25.27 9.48 -28.30
CA ASP A 50 -26.63 8.95 -28.18
C ASP A 50 -26.79 7.52 -28.72
N ARG A 51 -26.17 7.19 -29.86
CA ARG A 51 -26.20 5.83 -30.42
C ARG A 51 -25.47 4.83 -29.54
N LEU A 52 -24.33 5.24 -28.97
CA LEU A 52 -23.59 4.39 -28.02
C LEU A 52 -24.39 4.19 -26.73
N CYS A 53 -25.03 5.24 -26.23
CA CYS A 53 -25.94 5.14 -25.09
C CYS A 53 -27.10 4.19 -25.39
N GLU A 54 -27.77 4.32 -26.54
CA GLU A 54 -28.83 3.40 -26.95
C GLU A 54 -28.34 1.95 -27.06
N GLU A 55 -27.15 1.72 -27.64
CA GLU A 55 -26.55 0.38 -27.71
C GLU A 55 -26.24 -0.18 -26.32
N ILE A 56 -25.71 0.62 -25.40
CA ILE A 56 -25.39 0.16 -24.04
C ILE A 56 -26.66 -0.05 -23.21
N PHE A 57 -27.68 0.80 -23.37
CA PHE A 57 -28.90 0.79 -22.56
C PHE A 57 -30.02 -0.07 -23.12
N GLN A 58 -29.98 -0.45 -24.39
CA GLN A 58 -31.03 -1.23 -25.07
C GLN A 58 -30.47 -2.40 -25.90
N GLY A 59 -29.15 -2.46 -26.06
CA GLY A 59 -28.50 -3.51 -26.83
C GLY A 59 -28.59 -4.89 -26.19
N LYS A 60 -28.28 -5.89 -27.02
CA LYS A 60 -28.35 -7.31 -26.68
C LYS A 60 -27.56 -7.65 -25.41
N ARG A 61 -26.35 -7.09 -25.28
CA ARG A 61 -25.47 -7.31 -24.12
C ARG A 61 -26.11 -6.92 -22.79
N LYS A 62 -26.89 -5.83 -22.75
CA LYS A 62 -27.58 -5.41 -21.53
C LYS A 62 -28.71 -6.36 -21.18
N ARG A 63 -29.51 -6.77 -22.18
CA ARG A 63 -30.61 -7.72 -21.98
C ARG A 63 -30.12 -9.06 -21.44
N GLU A 64 -29.06 -9.62 -22.02
CA GLU A 64 -28.43 -10.86 -21.53
C GLU A 64 -27.93 -10.73 -20.08
N ARG A 65 -27.38 -9.56 -19.73
CA ARG A 65 -26.94 -9.25 -18.36
C ARG A 65 -28.13 -9.11 -17.40
N GLU A 66 -29.20 -8.43 -17.81
CA GLU A 66 -30.42 -8.28 -17.01
C GLU A 66 -31.11 -9.64 -16.78
N GLU A 67 -31.16 -10.51 -17.79
CA GLU A 67 -31.68 -11.89 -17.66
C GLU A 67 -30.81 -12.74 -16.73
N SER A 68 -29.49 -12.66 -16.87
CA SER A 68 -28.55 -13.35 -15.97
C SER A 68 -28.69 -12.85 -14.54
N PHE A 69 -28.82 -11.53 -14.36
CA PHE A 69 -29.08 -10.92 -13.06
C PHE A 69 -30.41 -11.39 -12.48
N ALA A 70 -31.49 -11.38 -13.27
CA ALA A 70 -32.81 -11.82 -12.82
C ALA A 70 -32.82 -13.28 -12.36
N ARG A 71 -32.02 -14.15 -13.00
CA ARG A 71 -31.84 -15.55 -12.58
C ARG A 71 -31.11 -15.69 -11.25
N VAL A 72 -30.06 -14.90 -11.03
CA VAL A 72 -29.16 -15.07 -9.88
C VAL A 72 -29.64 -14.27 -8.66
N ARG A 73 -30.32 -13.13 -8.87
CA ARG A 73 -30.78 -12.21 -7.82
C ARG A 73 -31.60 -12.90 -6.71
N PRO A 74 -32.58 -13.77 -6.98
CA PRO A 74 -33.38 -14.39 -5.92
C PRO A 74 -32.54 -15.28 -4.99
N CYS A 75 -31.61 -16.04 -5.57
CA CYS A 75 -30.68 -16.88 -4.81
C CYS A 75 -29.77 -16.03 -3.92
N LEU A 76 -29.11 -15.00 -4.48
CA LEU A 76 -28.27 -14.09 -3.69
C LEU A 76 -29.07 -13.38 -2.60
N HIS A 77 -30.29 -12.93 -2.89
CA HIS A 77 -31.17 -12.31 -1.91
C HIS A 77 -31.46 -13.27 -0.74
N SER A 78 -31.82 -14.52 -1.02
CA SER A 78 -32.07 -15.52 0.03
C SER A 78 -30.82 -15.77 0.89
N LEU A 79 -29.63 -15.88 0.28
CA LEU A 79 -28.37 -16.06 0.98
C LEU A 79 -28.02 -14.86 1.86
N PHE A 80 -28.25 -13.63 1.37
CA PHE A 80 -28.02 -12.43 2.16
C PHE A 80 -28.99 -12.31 3.33
N VAL A 81 -30.27 -12.62 3.13
CA VAL A 81 -31.26 -12.64 4.23
C VAL A 81 -30.86 -13.67 5.28
N GLN A 82 -30.51 -14.89 4.87
CA GLN A 82 -30.07 -15.94 5.79
C GLN A 82 -28.81 -15.53 6.56
N ARG A 83 -27.80 -15.01 5.85
CA ARG A 83 -26.55 -14.53 6.48
C ARG A 83 -26.82 -13.41 7.47
N GLN A 84 -27.68 -12.46 7.11
CA GLN A 84 -28.04 -11.36 7.99
C GLN A 84 -28.74 -11.87 9.25
N ALA A 85 -29.68 -12.81 9.11
CA ALA A 85 -30.35 -13.43 10.25
C ALA A 85 -29.36 -14.12 11.19
N SER A 86 -28.48 -14.99 10.66
CA SER A 86 -27.45 -15.67 11.46
C SER A 86 -26.47 -14.71 12.15
N LEU A 87 -26.09 -13.62 11.48
CA LEU A 87 -25.25 -12.58 12.08
C LEU A 87 -25.98 -11.88 13.23
N THR A 88 -27.24 -11.48 13.04
CA THR A 88 -28.01 -10.82 14.09
C THR A 88 -28.23 -11.73 15.30
N GLU A 89 -28.50 -13.01 15.08
CA GLU A 89 -28.64 -14.01 16.14
C GLU A 89 -27.33 -14.18 16.92
N LYS A 90 -26.20 -14.32 16.21
CA LYS A 90 -24.87 -14.44 16.83
C LYS A 90 -24.52 -13.21 17.65
N VAL A 91 -24.76 -12.01 17.11
CA VAL A 91 -24.51 -10.75 17.82
C VAL A 91 -25.35 -10.67 19.08
N GLN A 92 -26.64 -11.02 19.00
CA GLN A 92 -27.52 -11.01 20.15
C GLN A 92 -27.06 -11.99 21.24
N LYS A 93 -26.72 -13.22 20.85
CA LYS A 93 -26.17 -14.23 21.75
C LYS A 93 -24.91 -13.75 22.47
N LEU A 94 -23.93 -13.23 21.73
CA LEU A 94 -22.67 -12.73 22.30
C LEU A 94 -22.90 -11.53 23.21
N ARG A 95 -23.85 -10.66 22.89
CA ARG A 95 -24.21 -9.52 23.74
C ARG A 95 -24.79 -9.99 25.07
N ASP A 96 -25.64 -11.00 25.04
CA ASP A 96 -26.25 -11.54 26.26
C ASP A 96 -25.20 -12.32 27.09
N GLU A 97 -24.35 -13.13 26.46
CA GLU A 97 -23.20 -13.76 27.12
C GLU A 97 -22.28 -12.72 27.78
N TYR A 98 -21.91 -11.65 27.06
CA TYR A 98 -21.10 -10.57 27.61
C TYR A 98 -21.77 -9.94 28.84
N LYS A 99 -23.06 -9.60 28.78
CA LYS A 99 -23.77 -9.03 29.94
C LYS A 99 -23.73 -9.96 31.15
N THR A 100 -23.92 -11.26 30.95
CA THR A 100 -23.88 -12.23 32.05
C THR A 100 -22.47 -12.32 32.67
N LEU A 101 -21.43 -12.40 31.84
CA LEU A 101 -20.05 -12.45 32.31
C LEU A 101 -19.64 -11.14 32.98
N HIS A 102 -20.02 -10.00 32.42
CA HIS A 102 -19.76 -8.69 32.98
C HIS A 102 -20.44 -8.52 34.34
N GLY A 103 -21.70 -8.95 34.49
CA GLY A 103 -22.38 -8.95 35.79
C GLY A 103 -21.65 -9.79 36.83
N ARG A 104 -21.18 -10.99 36.47
CA ARG A 104 -20.37 -11.85 37.35
C ARG A 104 -19.04 -11.20 37.71
N TRP A 105 -18.38 -10.56 36.74
CA TRP A 105 -17.14 -9.83 36.96
C TRP A 105 -17.33 -8.65 37.92
N MET A 106 -18.39 -7.86 37.74
CA MET A 106 -18.69 -6.73 38.63
C MET A 106 -18.94 -7.18 40.07
N VAL A 107 -19.66 -8.29 40.27
CA VAL A 107 -19.84 -8.88 41.61
C VAL A 107 -18.50 -9.33 42.20
N HIS A 108 -17.62 -9.91 41.39
CA HIS A 108 -16.29 -10.30 41.82
C HIS A 108 -15.42 -9.09 42.20
N CYS A 109 -15.42 -8.02 41.40
CA CYS A 109 -14.75 -6.76 41.72
C CYS A 109 -15.27 -6.17 43.03
N ALA A 110 -16.60 -6.07 43.20
CA ALA A 110 -17.18 -5.57 44.44
C ALA A 110 -16.73 -6.40 45.66
N LYS A 111 -16.65 -7.73 45.52
CA LYS A 111 -16.13 -8.59 46.59
C LYS A 111 -14.66 -8.31 46.90
N LEU A 112 -13.82 -8.12 45.87
CA LEU A 112 -12.42 -7.77 46.07
C LEU A 112 -12.25 -6.39 46.70
N ASP A 113 -13.07 -5.41 46.32
CA ASP A 113 -13.06 -4.08 46.90
C ASP A 113 -13.44 -4.12 48.39
N GLU A 114 -14.43 -4.93 48.78
CA GLU A 114 -14.77 -5.11 50.20
C GLU A 114 -13.63 -5.80 50.99
N VAL A 115 -12.94 -6.78 50.40
CA VAL A 115 -11.76 -7.40 51.02
C VAL A 115 -10.62 -6.39 51.17
N ALA A 116 -10.36 -5.58 50.14
CA ALA A 116 -9.34 -4.53 50.17
C ALA A 116 -9.67 -3.45 51.21
N LYS A 117 -10.93 -3.02 51.31
CA LYS A 117 -11.39 -2.08 52.35
C LYS A 117 -11.22 -2.67 53.75
N ALA A 118 -11.57 -3.95 53.95
CA ALA A 118 -11.40 -4.63 55.23
C ALA A 118 -9.92 -4.72 55.62
N ALA A 119 -9.04 -5.09 54.67
CA ALA A 119 -7.60 -5.13 54.89
C ALA A 119 -7.02 -3.74 55.18
N ALA A 120 -7.44 -2.71 54.45
CA ALA A 120 -7.02 -1.33 54.70
C ALA A 120 -7.50 -0.81 56.07
N LEU A 121 -8.69 -1.19 56.51
CA LEU A 121 -9.20 -0.85 57.85
C LEU A 121 -8.44 -1.58 58.96
N GLU A 122 -8.10 -2.85 58.74
CA GLU A 122 -7.26 -3.65 59.65
C GLU A 122 -5.84 -3.08 59.74
N GLU A 123 -5.23 -2.72 58.60
CA GLU A 123 -3.92 -2.09 58.54
C GLU A 123 -3.92 -0.70 59.18
N ALA A 124 -4.97 0.11 58.95
CA ALA A 124 -5.15 1.39 59.62
C ALA A 124 -5.33 1.23 61.14
N ALA A 125 -6.05 0.21 61.60
CA ALA A 125 -6.20 -0.11 63.02
C ALA A 125 -4.89 -0.61 63.65
N ALA A 126 -4.13 -1.45 62.93
CA ALA A 126 -2.80 -1.92 63.36
C ALA A 126 -1.77 -0.79 63.40
N THR A 127 -1.83 0.15 62.47
CA THR A 127 -0.97 1.34 62.40
C THR A 127 -1.36 2.38 63.46
N ALA A 128 -2.67 2.54 63.73
CA ALA A 128 -3.16 3.37 64.84
C ALA A 128 -2.78 2.79 66.22
N GLY A 129 -2.68 1.46 66.36
CA GLY A 129 -2.19 0.80 67.56
C GLY A 129 -0.67 0.83 67.74
N ARG A 130 0.11 1.02 66.66
CA ARG A 130 1.58 1.09 66.69
C ARG A 130 2.15 2.51 66.59
N THR A 131 1.33 3.56 66.76
CA THR A 131 1.83 4.94 66.90
C THR A 131 2.44 5.17 68.29
N THR A 132 3.66 4.66 68.47
CA THR A 132 4.61 5.31 69.36
C THR A 132 5.08 6.57 68.62
N ARG A 133 5.01 7.74 69.26
CA ARG A 133 5.13 9.12 68.71
C ARG A 133 6.41 9.49 67.91
N ARG A 134 7.11 8.58 67.22
CA ARG A 134 8.42 8.87 66.59
C ARG A 134 8.64 8.34 65.17
N SER A 135 7.61 7.95 64.41
CA SER A 135 7.86 7.31 63.10
C SER A 135 6.80 7.61 62.02
N ALA A 136 6.35 8.86 61.90
CA ALA A 136 5.42 9.28 60.85
C ALA A 136 6.11 9.99 59.65
N ALA A 137 7.43 9.83 59.46
CA ALA A 137 8.17 10.57 58.43
C ALA A 137 9.30 9.74 57.83
N MET A 138 9.02 8.52 57.36
CA MET A 138 10.07 7.65 56.86
C MET A 138 9.63 6.80 55.67
N GLY A 139 9.19 7.46 54.59
CA GLY A 139 8.91 6.82 53.31
C GLY A 139 9.01 7.85 52.20
N ASP A 140 10.21 8.01 51.65
CA ASP A 140 10.59 8.56 50.33
C ASP A 140 11.97 9.24 50.41
N ALA A 141 12.99 8.47 50.75
CA ALA A 141 14.37 8.93 50.65
C ALA A 141 15.24 7.74 50.29
N VAL A 142 15.88 7.81 49.12
CA VAL A 142 16.94 6.89 48.68
C VAL A 142 18.04 6.94 49.74
N ARG A 143 18.34 5.82 50.38
CA ARG A 143 19.26 5.79 51.53
C ARG A 143 20.70 5.49 51.13
N THR A 144 20.91 4.93 49.95
CA THR A 144 22.25 4.52 49.48
C THR A 144 22.44 4.76 47.98
N ASP A 145 23.67 5.08 47.56
CA ASP A 145 24.03 5.22 46.13
C ASP A 145 23.71 3.95 45.31
N LEU A 146 23.78 2.77 45.94
CA LEU A 146 23.43 1.52 45.29
C LEU A 146 21.93 1.44 44.95
N GLU A 147 21.06 1.92 45.84
CA GLU A 147 19.62 2.01 45.56
C GLU A 147 19.35 3.03 44.46
N MET A 148 20.10 4.14 44.41
CA MET A 148 20.00 5.13 43.34
C MET A 148 20.37 4.52 41.98
N GLU A 149 21.49 3.81 41.89
CA GLU A 149 21.95 3.12 40.68
C GLU A 149 20.95 2.05 40.22
N GLN A 150 20.37 1.30 41.16
CA GLN A 150 19.35 0.30 40.84
C GLN A 150 18.06 0.91 40.29
N ILE A 151 17.63 2.05 40.84
CA ILE A 151 16.45 2.78 40.34
C ILE A 151 16.73 3.32 38.93
N ILE A 152 17.92 3.87 38.68
CA ILE A 152 18.32 4.38 37.35
C ILE A 152 18.39 3.24 36.33
N ALA A 153 18.98 2.09 36.71
CA ALA A 153 19.05 0.92 35.84
C ALA A 153 17.67 0.35 35.51
N SER A 154 16.75 0.33 36.48
CA SER A 154 15.35 -0.08 36.27
C SER A 154 14.63 0.87 35.33
N LEU A 155 14.77 2.19 35.54
CA LEU A 155 14.08 3.22 34.76
C LEU A 155 14.49 3.18 33.28
N GLY A 156 15.78 2.92 32.99
CA GLY A 156 16.25 2.78 31.62
C GLY A 156 15.67 1.54 30.91
N ASN A 157 15.52 0.42 31.63
CA ASN A 157 14.92 -0.79 31.07
C ASN A 157 13.41 -0.65 30.86
N ASP A 158 12.72 0.05 31.77
CA ASP A 158 11.30 0.33 31.65
C ASP A 158 11.02 1.21 30.42
N GLU A 159 11.85 2.21 30.12
CA GLU A 159 11.67 3.05 28.92
C GLU A 159 11.92 2.28 27.60
N LEU A 160 12.78 1.26 27.62
CA LEU A 160 13.09 0.39 26.47
C LEU A 160 12.01 -0.68 26.21
N THR A 161 11.21 -1.03 27.22
CA THR A 161 10.27 -2.15 27.15
C THR A 161 8.81 -1.73 27.31
N ASP A 162 8.52 -0.53 27.81
CA ASP A 162 7.17 -0.02 27.93
C ASP A 162 6.55 0.24 26.55
N ALA A 163 5.42 -0.43 26.31
CA ALA A 163 4.65 -0.33 25.09
C ALA A 163 4.19 1.11 24.81
N ASN A 164 3.91 1.93 25.84
CA ASN A 164 3.48 3.32 25.65
C ASN A 164 4.63 4.23 25.16
N HIS A 165 5.83 4.08 25.74
CA HIS A 165 7.02 4.80 25.29
C HIS A 165 7.43 4.38 23.87
N LEU A 166 7.41 3.08 23.58
CA LEU A 166 7.70 2.54 22.25
C LEU A 166 6.67 3.00 21.21
N ALA A 167 5.38 3.05 21.56
CA ALA A 167 4.32 3.50 20.65
C ALA A 167 4.49 4.98 20.27
N SER A 168 4.93 5.82 21.20
CA SER A 168 5.16 7.25 20.94
C SER A 168 6.36 7.47 20.01
N LYS A 169 7.44 6.68 20.16
CA LYS A 169 8.62 6.74 19.29
C LYS A 169 8.39 6.11 17.90
N ASN A 170 7.57 5.07 17.83
CA ASN A 170 7.30 4.30 16.60
C ASN A 170 6.01 4.70 15.87
N ALA A 171 5.38 5.81 16.27
CA ALA A 171 4.19 6.30 15.58
C ALA A 171 4.56 6.79 14.18
N ALA A 172 3.98 6.17 13.15
CA ALA A 172 4.13 6.65 11.77
C ALA A 172 3.45 8.01 11.62
N THR A 173 4.17 9.00 11.07
CA THR A 173 3.56 10.26 10.64
C THR A 173 2.84 10.00 9.32
N ILE A 174 1.52 9.80 9.38
CA ILE A 174 0.69 9.64 8.19
C ILE A 174 0.55 11.03 7.55
N PRO A 175 0.98 11.23 6.29
CA PRO A 175 0.75 12.49 5.59
C PRO A 175 -0.75 12.79 5.51
N ASP A 176 -1.14 14.06 5.67
CA ASP A 176 -2.54 14.47 5.56
C ASP A 176 -3.10 13.99 4.22
N MET A 177 -4.23 13.26 4.27
CA MET A 177 -5.00 12.96 3.07
C MET A 177 -5.35 14.29 2.42
N ILE A 178 -4.95 14.47 1.15
CA ILE A 178 -5.14 15.69 0.39
C ILE A 178 -6.59 16.16 0.58
N SER A 179 -6.78 17.26 1.33
CA SER A 179 -8.11 17.76 1.59
C SER A 179 -8.70 18.24 0.26
N VAL A 180 -9.84 17.69 -0.14
CA VAL A 180 -10.61 18.10 -1.32
C VAL A 180 -10.93 19.62 -1.30
N THR A 181 -10.75 20.27 -0.15
CA THR A 181 -11.05 21.68 0.10
C THR A 181 -9.91 22.67 -0.16
N LYS A 182 -8.63 22.26 -0.24
CA LYS A 182 -7.49 23.21 -0.31
C LYS A 182 -6.53 23.02 -1.50
N GLY A 183 -6.79 22.09 -2.39
CA GLY A 183 -6.03 21.95 -3.63
C GLY A 183 -6.90 21.33 -4.70
N SER A 184 -7.27 22.11 -5.71
CA SER A 184 -7.76 21.53 -6.96
C SER A 184 -6.56 20.85 -7.62
N ILE A 185 -6.47 19.54 -7.48
CA ILE A 185 -5.63 18.76 -8.39
C ILE A 185 -6.38 18.81 -9.72
N ASP A 186 -5.79 19.44 -10.74
CA ASP A 186 -6.30 19.35 -12.11
C ASP A 186 -6.15 17.88 -12.55
N TYR A 187 -7.20 17.10 -12.31
CA TYR A 187 -7.34 15.78 -12.88
C TYR A 187 -7.64 15.96 -14.36
N SER A 188 -6.60 16.06 -15.18
CA SER A 188 -6.74 15.88 -16.62
C SER A 188 -7.01 14.39 -16.86
N TYR A 189 -8.26 14.04 -17.16
CA TYR A 189 -8.58 12.71 -17.65
C TYR A 189 -7.96 12.55 -19.04
N ASP A 190 -6.96 11.68 -19.14
CA ASP A 190 -6.33 11.35 -20.42
C ASP A 190 -7.15 10.27 -21.13
N ASP A 191 -8.08 10.70 -21.98
CA ASP A 191 -8.91 9.81 -22.81
C ASP A 191 -8.19 9.30 -24.06
N THR A 192 -6.91 9.63 -24.23
CA THR A 192 -6.19 9.24 -25.45
C THR A 192 -5.86 7.75 -25.49
N ASN A 193 -6.13 6.97 -24.43
CA ASN A 193 -5.90 5.53 -24.36
C ASN A 193 -4.49 5.13 -24.83
N ASN A 194 -3.50 5.98 -24.57
CA ASN A 194 -2.11 5.89 -25.05
C ASN A 194 -1.98 5.79 -26.59
N VAL A 195 -2.87 6.45 -27.33
CA VAL A 195 -2.76 6.56 -28.79
C VAL A 195 -1.55 7.42 -29.12
N VAL A 196 -0.56 6.78 -29.76
CA VAL A 196 0.63 7.46 -30.25
C VAL A 196 0.34 7.98 -31.65
N GLU A 197 0.08 9.28 -31.77
CA GLU A 197 -0.22 9.93 -33.06
C GLU A 197 1.01 9.99 -33.98
N ASP A 198 2.19 10.23 -33.40
CA ASP A 198 3.47 10.23 -34.11
C ASP A 198 4.42 9.21 -33.49
N LEU A 199 4.46 8.01 -34.08
CA LEU A 199 5.33 6.93 -33.62
C LEU A 199 6.81 7.31 -33.74
N ALA A 200 7.18 8.11 -34.73
CA ALA A 200 8.58 8.47 -34.93
C ALA A 200 9.05 9.39 -33.81
N ASN A 201 8.25 10.41 -33.46
CA ASN A 201 8.58 11.34 -32.39
C ASN A 201 8.45 10.72 -30.98
N PHE A 202 7.43 9.89 -30.75
CA PHE A 202 7.19 9.28 -29.44
C PHE A 202 8.28 8.27 -29.04
N TYR A 203 8.80 7.51 -30.00
CA TYR A 203 9.89 6.56 -29.78
C TYR A 203 11.27 7.12 -30.13
N THR A 204 11.38 8.35 -30.65
CA THR A 204 12.69 9.00 -30.72
C THR A 204 13.22 9.21 -29.31
N PRO A 205 14.53 9.07 -29.08
CA PRO A 205 15.12 9.21 -27.76
C PRO A 205 15.26 10.69 -27.38
N ASN A 206 14.15 11.44 -27.38
CA ASN A 206 14.08 12.75 -26.74
C ASN A 206 14.02 12.63 -25.20
N THR A 207 14.21 11.42 -24.68
CA THR A 207 14.69 11.21 -23.32
C THR A 207 16.11 11.75 -23.25
N CYS A 208 16.45 12.60 -22.27
CA CYS A 208 17.80 13.11 -21.97
C CYS A 208 18.91 12.03 -21.79
N LEU A 209 18.66 10.78 -22.19
CA LEU A 209 19.57 9.64 -22.28
C LEU A 209 20.57 9.76 -23.43
N GLU A 210 20.37 10.66 -24.41
CA GLU A 210 21.38 10.93 -25.45
C GLU A 210 22.47 11.92 -24.99
N ASP A 211 22.28 12.59 -23.84
CA ASP A 211 23.14 13.67 -23.35
C ASP A 211 24.21 13.22 -22.33
N TRP A 212 24.59 11.93 -22.31
CA TRP A 212 25.66 11.46 -21.41
C TRP A 212 27.00 12.09 -21.80
N THR A 213 27.59 12.86 -20.89
CA THR A 213 28.95 13.38 -21.11
C THR A 213 29.96 12.23 -21.08
N GLU A 214 31.12 12.41 -21.71
CA GLU A 214 32.15 11.36 -21.70
C GLU A 214 32.65 11.08 -20.27
N GLU A 215 32.66 12.09 -19.40
CA GLU A 215 32.99 11.94 -17.99
C GLU A 215 31.96 11.07 -17.24
N GLU A 216 30.66 11.26 -17.50
CA GLU A 216 29.60 10.46 -16.89
C GLU A 216 29.66 9.00 -17.33
N LYS A 217 29.99 8.75 -18.62
CA LYS A 217 30.19 7.39 -19.13
C LYS A 217 31.37 6.70 -18.44
N GLU A 218 32.47 7.41 -18.23
CA GLU A 218 33.65 6.87 -17.54
C GLU A 218 33.33 6.50 -16.09
N ILE A 219 32.67 7.40 -15.36
CA ILE A 219 32.23 7.15 -13.98
C ILE A 219 31.29 5.94 -13.91
N PHE A 220 30.33 5.85 -14.84
CA PHE A 220 29.42 4.72 -14.88
C PHE A 220 30.14 3.40 -15.14
N LEU A 221 31.10 3.37 -16.07
CA LEU A 221 31.88 2.16 -16.34
C LEU A 221 32.74 1.74 -15.14
N GLU A 222 33.35 2.69 -14.44
CA GLU A 222 34.15 2.43 -13.23
C GLU A 222 33.27 1.88 -12.11
N LYS A 223 32.15 2.54 -11.81
CA LYS A 223 31.21 2.11 -10.77
C LYS A 223 30.53 0.79 -11.12
N TYR A 224 30.23 0.55 -12.40
CA TYR A 224 29.66 -0.71 -12.85
C TYR A 224 30.65 -1.88 -12.74
N ALA A 225 31.95 -1.63 -12.95
CA ALA A 225 32.99 -2.64 -12.73
C ALA A 225 33.11 -3.04 -11.24
N LEU A 226 32.93 -2.08 -10.34
CA LEU A 226 32.92 -2.31 -8.89
C LEU A 226 31.61 -2.96 -8.39
N TYR A 227 30.46 -2.54 -8.94
CA TYR A 227 29.12 -2.93 -8.49
C TYR A 227 28.24 -3.40 -9.67
N PRO A 228 28.50 -4.61 -10.22
CA PRO A 228 27.83 -5.05 -11.43
C PRO A 228 26.31 -5.17 -11.23
N LYS A 229 25.55 -4.49 -12.11
CA LYS A 229 24.07 -4.48 -12.16
C LYS A 229 23.37 -3.92 -10.91
N GLN A 230 24.08 -3.16 -10.08
CA GLN A 230 23.51 -2.45 -8.94
C GLN A 230 23.27 -0.97 -9.29
N PHE A 231 22.33 -0.72 -10.20
CA PHE A 231 22.05 0.62 -10.74
C PHE A 231 21.51 1.65 -9.72
N GLY A 232 21.16 1.23 -8.50
CA GLY A 232 20.80 2.18 -7.44
C GLY A 232 22.00 2.78 -6.71
N ILE A 233 23.19 2.20 -6.89
CA ILE A 233 24.45 2.62 -6.26
C ILE A 233 25.37 3.32 -7.27
N ILE A 234 25.22 3.00 -8.55
CA ILE A 234 25.89 3.63 -9.70
C ILE A 234 25.14 4.92 -10.04
#